data_AF-A0A6J1ATG4-F1
#
_entry.id   AF-A0A6J1ATG4-F1
#
_cell.length_a   1.000
_cell.length_b   1.000
_cell.length_c   1.000
_cell.angle_alpha   90.00
_cell.angle_beta   90.00
_cell.angle_gamma   90.00
#
_symmetry.space_group_name_H-M   'P 1'
#
loop_
_entity.id
_entity.type
_entity.pdbx_description
1 polymer ?
#
loop_
_entity_poly.entity_id
_entity_poly.type
_entity_poly.pdbx_seq_one_letter_code
_entity_poly.pdbx_strand_id
1 'polypeptide(L)'
;MCYWWVGPSDLLESTHLIGLEMGNHCHVALESHKQNLILVKQEVNYSRFLVPGFVGGPNRTDMVVASPNPIRAEKVQPIELPVIDLSAERSEVSKLIVEACEEYGFFKLINHGVSDNIIAQMEEEGLNFFTKPLSEKQRAGPATPFGYGCKNIGFNGDIGEVEYLLLDTNPLSISQRSNTISNDPNKFSSAVIGYIQAVRVLACEILDLMAEGLWVQDSSVFSTMIKDVESDSLFRLNHYPPILCKDRETSPSSFHSHSSSKVGFGEHSDPQILTILRSNDVGGLQISLGDGVWVAVPPDPTAFCVNVGDVLQKQFWVTFQSWGGHKQNSINWHV
;
A
#
# COMPACT_ATOMS: atom_id res chain seq x y z
N MET A 1 0.40 -1.67 7.43
CA MET A 1 -0.43 -0.46 7.54
C MET A 1 0.19 0.64 6.66
N CYS A 2 -0.58 1.27 5.77
CA CYS A 2 -0.18 1.51 4.37
C CYS A 2 -0.77 2.82 3.69
N TYR A 3 -0.20 3.35 2.57
CA TYR A 3 -0.53 4.56 1.74
C TYR A 3 0.12 4.51 0.30
N TRP A 4 -0.18 5.41 -0.69
CA TRP A 4 0.39 5.55 -2.10
C TRP A 4 0.42 6.98 -2.74
N TRP A 5 1.32 7.27 -3.72
CA TRP A 5 1.50 8.54 -4.51
C TRP A 5 2.49 8.41 -5.71
N VAL A 6 2.37 9.27 -6.75
CA VAL A 6 3.33 9.46 -7.89
C VAL A 6 3.28 10.92 -8.40
N GLY A 7 4.42 11.59 -8.68
CA GLY A 7 4.43 13.05 -8.95
C GLY A 7 3.67 13.52 -10.22
N PRO A 8 3.12 14.76 -10.25
CA PRO A 8 2.32 15.28 -11.36
C PRO A 8 3.14 15.61 -12.62
N SER A 9 2.44 15.79 -13.75
CA SER A 9 3.02 16.23 -15.04
C SER A 9 2.13 17.29 -15.69
N ASP A 10 2.64 18.52 -15.80
CA ASP A 10 1.84 19.68 -16.19
C ASP A 10 1.56 19.75 -17.71
N LEU A 11 0.33 20.12 -18.03
CA LEU A 11 -0.15 20.37 -19.39
C LEU A 11 0.21 21.79 -19.83
N LEU A 12 1.13 21.91 -20.79
CA LEU A 12 1.42 23.19 -21.46
C LEU A 12 0.46 23.45 -22.62
N GLU A 13 -0.69 24.06 -22.32
CA GLU A 13 -1.46 24.77 -23.36
C GLU A 13 -0.75 26.07 -23.79
N SER A 14 -0.80 26.36 -25.08
CA SER A 14 -0.07 27.47 -25.68
C SER A 14 -0.79 28.81 -25.52
N THR A 15 -0.13 29.81 -24.94
CA THR A 15 -0.51 31.23 -25.07
C THR A 15 0.69 32.11 -25.44
N HIS A 16 0.43 33.21 -26.14
CA HIS A 16 1.47 34.05 -26.75
C HIS A 16 2.07 35.09 -25.79
N LEU A 17 3.34 35.42 -26.03
CA LEU A 17 4.04 36.57 -25.44
C LEU A 17 3.36 37.90 -25.84
N ILE A 18 2.92 38.66 -24.84
CA ILE A 18 2.83 40.12 -24.91
C ILE A 18 3.45 40.66 -23.61
N GLY A 19 4.53 41.43 -23.73
CA GLY A 19 5.25 41.98 -22.57
C GLY A 19 4.83 43.40 -22.23
N LEU A 20 4.77 43.71 -20.93
CA LEU A 20 4.74 45.06 -20.36
C LEU A 20 5.46 45.06 -19.02
N GLU A 21 6.38 46.00 -18.81
CA GLU A 21 6.95 46.28 -17.48
C GLU A 21 6.02 47.24 -16.70
N MET A 22 5.79 46.97 -15.41
CA MET A 22 5.79 47.98 -14.32
C MET A 22 5.35 47.38 -12.98
N GLY A 23 5.90 47.92 -11.89
CA GLY A 23 5.28 47.88 -10.55
C GLY A 23 5.93 46.93 -9.52
N ASN A 24 6.21 47.47 -8.33
CA ASN A 24 6.60 46.70 -7.15
C ASN A 24 5.38 46.21 -6.35
N HIS A 25 5.62 45.20 -5.50
CA HIS A 25 4.74 44.68 -4.45
C HIS A 25 3.51 43.86 -4.89
N CYS A 26 3.73 42.53 -4.98
CA CYS A 26 2.70 41.54 -4.63
C CYS A 26 3.16 40.74 -3.40
N HIS A 27 2.23 40.32 -2.56
CA HIS A 27 2.49 39.30 -1.55
C HIS A 27 2.74 37.96 -2.25
N VAL A 28 3.89 37.34 -2.03
CA VAL A 28 4.09 35.93 -2.37
C VAL A 28 3.38 35.10 -1.29
N ALA A 29 2.17 34.67 -1.58
CA ALA A 29 1.62 33.50 -0.91
C ALA A 29 2.46 32.30 -1.32
N LEU A 30 3.06 31.59 -0.36
CA LEU A 30 3.75 30.34 -0.63
C LEU A 30 2.69 29.26 -0.87
N GLU A 31 2.39 29.00 -2.14
CA GLU A 31 1.50 27.91 -2.53
C GLU A 31 2.07 26.57 -2.06
N SER A 32 1.20 25.73 -1.49
CA SER A 32 1.61 24.49 -0.86
C SER A 32 1.99 23.44 -1.90
N HIS A 33 3.29 23.20 -2.05
CA HIS A 33 3.77 22.00 -2.76
C HIS A 33 3.32 20.74 -2.01
N LYS A 34 2.17 20.20 -2.42
CA LYS A 34 1.69 18.89 -1.99
C LYS A 34 2.67 17.83 -2.47
N GLN A 35 3.54 17.45 -1.56
CA GLN A 35 4.43 16.32 -1.68
C GLN A 35 4.00 15.26 -0.66
N ASN A 36 4.49 14.05 -0.87
CA ASN A 36 3.60 12.91 -0.70
C ASN A 36 4.07 11.95 0.38
N LEU A 37 3.11 11.14 0.83
CA LEU A 37 3.38 10.00 1.69
C LEU A 37 2.77 8.73 1.13
N ILE A 38 3.56 7.67 1.16
CA ILE A 38 3.10 6.31 0.95
C ILE A 38 3.45 5.44 2.15
N LEU A 39 2.89 4.24 2.21
CA LEU A 39 3.32 3.20 3.12
C LEU A 39 2.98 1.80 2.54
N VAL A 40 3.88 0.82 2.46
CA VAL A 40 3.56 -0.63 2.57
C VAL A 40 4.83 -1.46 2.81
N LYS A 41 4.71 -2.50 3.66
CA LYS A 41 5.22 -3.89 3.50
C LYS A 41 6.39 -4.44 4.35
N GLN A 42 6.10 -5.62 4.95
CA GLN A 42 7.03 -6.71 5.32
C GLN A 42 8.14 -6.37 6.35
N GLU A 43 8.69 -7.33 7.12
CA GLU A 43 8.69 -8.81 6.98
C GLU A 43 8.06 -9.54 8.19
N VAL A 44 8.02 -10.88 8.20
CA VAL A 44 7.56 -11.71 9.35
C VAL A 44 8.50 -12.91 9.52
N ASN A 45 8.86 -13.26 10.76
CA ASN A 45 9.69 -14.42 11.06
C ASN A 45 8.82 -15.69 11.26
N TYR A 46 8.98 -16.69 10.39
CA TYR A 46 8.16 -17.92 10.35
C TYR A 46 8.18 -18.82 11.60
N SER A 47 9.00 -18.53 12.61
CA SER A 47 9.31 -19.44 13.72
C SER A 47 8.22 -19.64 14.80
N ARG A 48 7.03 -19.01 14.69
CA ARG A 48 5.94 -19.13 15.68
C ARG A 48 4.62 -19.73 15.21
N PHE A 49 4.39 -19.92 13.90
CA PHE A 49 3.07 -20.28 13.35
C PHE A 49 2.91 -21.75 12.94
N LEU A 50 3.53 -22.69 13.67
CA LEU A 50 3.40 -24.13 13.45
C LEU A 50 2.49 -24.79 14.50
N VAL A 51 1.22 -24.98 14.14
CA VAL A 51 0.35 -25.95 14.83
C VAL A 51 0.80 -27.37 14.42
N PRO A 52 0.98 -28.33 15.34
CA PRO A 52 1.59 -29.62 14.99
C PRO A 52 0.69 -30.54 14.14
N GLY A 53 1.20 -30.95 12.98
CA GLY A 53 0.84 -32.22 12.34
C GLY A 53 0.08 -32.13 11.02
N PHE A 54 0.77 -32.44 9.91
CA PHE A 54 0.39 -33.52 8.98
C PHE A 54 1.62 -33.94 8.14
N VAL A 55 1.59 -35.11 7.50
CA VAL A 55 2.74 -35.70 6.80
C VAL A 55 2.32 -36.32 5.47
N GLY A 56 3.06 -36.03 4.38
CA GLY A 56 2.96 -36.76 3.10
C GLY A 56 3.17 -35.88 1.85
N GLY A 57 4.03 -36.35 0.92
CA GLY A 57 4.15 -35.84 -0.46
C GLY A 57 3.51 -36.81 -1.47
N PRO A 58 4.03 -36.99 -2.71
CA PRO A 58 5.23 -36.39 -3.32
C PRO A 58 4.98 -35.69 -4.69
N ASN A 59 6.06 -35.22 -5.32
CA ASN A 59 6.05 -34.47 -6.58
C ASN A 59 5.54 -35.24 -7.81
N ARG A 60 4.98 -34.49 -8.78
CA ARG A 60 5.03 -34.82 -10.20
C ARG A 60 5.36 -33.57 -11.03
N THR A 61 6.16 -33.75 -12.07
CA THR A 61 6.57 -32.69 -13.01
C THR A 61 6.08 -33.05 -14.40
N ASP A 62 5.14 -32.28 -14.95
CA ASP A 62 4.68 -32.39 -16.32
C ASP A 62 4.92 -31.05 -17.04
N MET A 63 5.61 -31.08 -18.19
CA MET A 63 5.91 -29.89 -18.99
C MET A 63 4.75 -29.60 -19.96
N VAL A 64 4.23 -28.37 -19.96
CA VAL A 64 3.24 -27.93 -20.95
C VAL A 64 3.94 -27.12 -22.04
N VAL A 65 3.81 -27.57 -23.29
CA VAL A 65 4.34 -26.88 -24.48
C VAL A 65 3.31 -25.87 -24.96
N ALA A 66 3.67 -24.58 -25.00
CA ALA A 66 2.80 -23.53 -25.52
C ALA A 66 2.58 -23.70 -27.04
N SER A 67 1.31 -23.64 -27.47
CA SER A 67 0.92 -23.55 -28.87
C SER A 67 0.32 -22.17 -29.17
N PRO A 68 0.71 -21.50 -30.28
CA PRO A 68 0.26 -20.14 -30.55
C PRO A 68 -1.15 -20.10 -31.15
N ASN A 69 -2.14 -19.65 -30.36
CA ASN A 69 -3.41 -19.17 -30.88
C ASN A 69 -3.40 -17.63 -30.99
N PRO A 70 -3.98 -17.05 -32.05
CA PRO A 70 -3.93 -15.60 -32.28
C PRO A 70 -4.79 -14.84 -31.26
N ILE A 71 -4.25 -13.75 -30.72
CA ILE A 71 -4.94 -12.87 -29.77
C ILE A 71 -6.17 -12.27 -30.45
N ARG A 72 -7.35 -12.66 -29.98
CA ARG A 72 -8.62 -12.02 -30.33
C ARG A 72 -8.71 -10.72 -29.54
N ALA A 73 -8.97 -9.59 -30.19
CA ALA A 73 -9.13 -8.31 -29.51
C ALA A 73 -10.43 -8.34 -28.67
N GLU A 74 -10.29 -8.61 -27.38
CA GLU A 74 -11.41 -8.58 -26.44
C GLU A 74 -11.77 -7.13 -26.07
N LYS A 75 -13.05 -6.91 -25.78
CA LYS A 75 -13.51 -5.63 -25.25
C LYS A 75 -13.13 -5.56 -23.78
N VAL A 76 -12.13 -4.76 -23.45
CA VAL A 76 -11.81 -4.41 -22.06
C VAL A 76 -13.04 -3.71 -21.46
N GLN A 77 -13.78 -4.44 -20.63
CA GLN A 77 -14.75 -3.83 -19.71
C GLN A 77 -13.95 -3.03 -18.67
N PRO A 78 -14.40 -1.83 -18.27
CA PRO A 78 -13.88 -1.19 -17.07
C PRO A 78 -14.18 -2.10 -15.88
N ILE A 79 -13.14 -2.58 -15.19
CA ILE A 79 -13.32 -3.36 -13.96
C ILE A 79 -13.48 -2.37 -12.81
N GLU A 80 -14.69 -2.30 -12.27
CA GLU A 80 -15.04 -1.44 -11.14
C GLU A 80 -14.67 -2.17 -9.84
N LEU A 81 -13.67 -1.66 -9.12
CA LEU A 81 -13.19 -2.27 -7.89
C LEU A 81 -14.18 -2.00 -6.74
N PRO A 82 -14.45 -2.98 -5.85
CA PRO A 82 -15.44 -2.82 -4.79
C PRO A 82 -15.09 -1.66 -3.85
N VAL A 83 -16.07 -0.79 -3.61
CA VAL A 83 -15.99 0.32 -2.65
C VAL A 83 -17.03 0.08 -1.56
N ILE A 84 -16.58 0.02 -0.31
CA ILE A 84 -17.39 -0.31 0.86
C ILE A 84 -17.51 0.94 1.73
N ASP A 85 -18.73 1.28 2.14
CA ASP A 85 -19.01 2.41 3.03
C ASP A 85 -19.14 1.90 4.47
N LEU A 86 -18.17 2.24 5.34
CA LEU A 86 -18.18 1.77 6.74
C LEU A 86 -19.30 2.42 7.59
N SER A 87 -20.01 3.43 7.06
CA SER A 87 -21.17 4.05 7.71
C SER A 87 -22.53 3.46 7.30
N ALA A 88 -22.54 2.47 6.40
CA ALA A 88 -23.75 1.73 6.01
C ALA A 88 -24.18 0.71 7.10
N GLU A 89 -25.21 -0.08 6.82
CA GLU A 89 -25.74 -1.06 7.78
C GLU A 89 -24.73 -2.21 8.01
N ARG A 90 -24.53 -2.62 9.26
CA ARG A 90 -23.45 -3.54 9.66
C ARG A 90 -23.51 -4.89 8.95
N SER A 91 -24.70 -5.47 8.76
CA SER A 91 -24.87 -6.77 8.08
C SER A 91 -24.74 -6.68 6.55
N GLU A 92 -24.98 -5.49 5.97
CA GLU A 92 -24.65 -5.20 4.57
C GLU A 92 -23.12 -5.05 4.40
N VAL A 93 -22.47 -4.28 5.27
CA VAL A 93 -21.01 -4.06 5.25
C VAL A 93 -20.23 -5.36 5.47
N SER A 94 -20.61 -6.20 6.44
CA SER A 94 -19.92 -7.47 6.70
C SER A 94 -20.03 -8.44 5.52
N LYS A 95 -21.20 -8.48 4.85
CA LYS A 95 -21.41 -9.23 3.62
C LYS A 95 -20.54 -8.71 2.47
N LEU A 96 -20.52 -7.39 2.24
CA LEU A 96 -19.71 -6.77 1.17
C LEU A 96 -18.20 -6.98 1.39
N ILE A 97 -17.72 -6.96 2.64
CA ILE A 97 -16.32 -7.27 2.97
C ILE A 97 -15.99 -8.72 2.59
N VAL A 98 -16.87 -9.67 2.93
CA VAL A 98 -16.67 -11.09 2.57
C VAL A 98 -16.68 -11.29 1.05
N GLU A 99 -17.67 -10.76 0.33
CA GLU A 99 -17.75 -10.86 -1.14
C GLU A 99 -16.52 -10.25 -1.84
N ALA A 100 -16.05 -9.08 -1.39
CA ALA A 100 -14.84 -8.46 -1.94
C ALA A 100 -13.55 -9.22 -1.59
N CYS A 101 -13.46 -9.82 -0.39
CA CYS A 101 -12.35 -10.70 -0.02
C CYS A 101 -12.33 -12.00 -0.83
N GLU A 102 -13.48 -12.52 -1.23
CA GLU A 102 -13.60 -13.72 -2.07
C GLU A 102 -13.30 -13.46 -3.55
N GLU A 103 -13.89 -12.43 -4.14
CA GLU A 103 -13.79 -12.17 -5.59
C GLU A 103 -12.49 -11.41 -5.96
N TYR A 104 -12.03 -10.48 -5.12
CA TYR A 104 -10.89 -9.61 -5.42
C TYR A 104 -9.69 -9.80 -4.48
N GLY A 105 -9.92 -10.25 -3.25
CA GLY A 105 -8.94 -10.16 -2.16
C GLY A 105 -8.57 -8.71 -1.79
N PHE A 106 -9.34 -7.74 -2.31
CA PHE A 106 -9.04 -6.31 -2.33
C PHE A 106 -10.35 -5.49 -2.31
N PHE A 107 -10.40 -4.39 -1.57
CA PHE A 107 -11.48 -3.40 -1.67
C PHE A 107 -11.01 -1.99 -1.27
N LYS A 108 -11.76 -0.97 -1.68
CA LYS A 108 -11.72 0.38 -1.08
C LYS A 108 -12.73 0.48 0.06
N LEU A 109 -12.41 1.30 1.06
CA LEU A 109 -13.19 1.55 2.26
C LEU A 109 -13.26 3.05 2.52
N ILE A 110 -14.47 3.61 2.44
CA ILE A 110 -14.78 5.02 2.69
C ILE A 110 -15.53 5.20 4.01
N ASN A 111 -15.67 6.45 4.48
CA ASN A 111 -16.33 6.81 5.74
C ASN A 111 -15.76 6.06 6.97
N HIS A 112 -14.48 5.74 6.91
CA HIS A 112 -13.72 4.84 7.78
C HIS A 112 -13.50 5.30 9.24
N GLY A 113 -14.11 6.41 9.67
CA GLY A 113 -14.01 6.95 11.04
C GLY A 113 -12.66 7.51 11.50
N VAL A 114 -11.54 7.08 10.90
CA VAL A 114 -10.19 7.65 11.13
C VAL A 114 -10.19 9.15 10.80
N SER A 115 -9.72 9.98 11.73
CA SER A 115 -9.78 11.44 11.59
C SER A 115 -8.75 12.00 10.59
N ASP A 116 -9.22 12.89 9.71
CA ASP A 116 -8.41 13.66 8.76
C ASP A 116 -7.21 14.35 9.40
N ASN A 117 -7.32 14.82 10.65
CA ASN A 117 -6.21 15.46 11.36
C ASN A 117 -5.10 14.45 11.71
N ILE A 118 -5.45 13.21 12.07
CA ILE A 118 -4.46 12.15 12.36
C ILE A 118 -3.76 11.72 11.07
N ILE A 119 -4.53 11.62 9.99
CA ILE A 119 -4.05 11.35 8.62
C ILE A 119 -3.07 12.46 8.18
N ALA A 120 -3.50 13.73 8.23
CA ALA A 120 -2.70 14.88 7.83
C ALA A 120 -1.43 15.09 8.67
N GLN A 121 -1.46 14.86 9.99
CA GLN A 121 -0.27 14.95 10.85
C GLN A 121 0.77 13.89 10.50
N MET A 122 0.34 12.68 10.14
CA MET A 122 1.25 11.63 9.65
C MET A 122 1.82 11.99 8.28
N GLU A 123 1.02 12.53 7.37
CA GLU A 123 1.48 13.00 6.06
C GLU A 123 2.52 14.11 6.18
N GLU A 124 2.27 15.11 7.03
CA GLU A 124 3.20 16.21 7.29
C GLU A 124 4.55 15.68 7.82
N GLU A 125 4.54 14.80 8.82
CA GLU A 125 5.76 14.28 9.43
C GLU A 125 6.52 13.27 8.55
N GLY A 126 5.80 12.51 7.71
CA GLY A 126 6.42 11.69 6.66
C GLY A 126 7.10 12.55 5.59
N LEU A 127 6.44 13.63 5.16
CA LEU A 127 7.00 14.57 4.19
C LEU A 127 8.20 15.34 4.77
N ASN A 128 8.11 15.81 6.01
CA ASN A 128 9.19 16.47 6.76
C ASN A 128 10.42 15.57 6.94
N PHE A 129 10.28 14.25 6.78
CA PHE A 129 11.40 13.33 6.63
C PHE A 129 11.90 13.22 5.18
N PHE A 130 11.04 12.89 4.20
CA PHE A 130 11.47 12.60 2.83
C PHE A 130 12.04 13.82 2.08
N THR A 131 11.67 15.04 2.47
CA THR A 131 12.27 16.29 1.96
C THR A 131 13.72 16.55 2.40
N LYS A 132 14.21 15.83 3.43
CA LYS A 132 15.58 16.03 3.95
C LYS A 132 16.67 15.64 2.94
N PRO A 133 17.88 16.22 3.02
CA PRO A 133 19.05 15.74 2.30
C PRO A 133 19.30 14.24 2.51
N LEU A 134 19.76 13.53 1.48
CA LEU A 134 20.02 12.09 1.55
C LEU A 134 20.95 11.70 2.71
N SER A 135 21.95 12.52 3.00
CA SER A 135 22.87 12.35 4.13
C SER A 135 22.21 12.43 5.51
N GLU A 136 21.07 13.11 5.63
CA GLU A 136 20.25 13.10 6.84
C GLU A 136 19.33 11.88 6.88
N LYS A 137 18.65 11.57 5.77
CA LYS A 137 17.77 10.39 5.68
C LYS A 137 18.52 9.08 5.97
N GLN A 138 19.76 8.97 5.50
CA GLN A 138 20.66 7.86 5.79
C GLN A 138 20.97 7.66 7.30
N ARG A 139 20.86 8.70 8.15
CA ARG A 139 21.06 8.56 9.61
C ARG A 139 19.95 7.79 10.31
N ALA A 140 18.77 7.69 9.68
CA ALA A 140 17.68 6.84 10.14
C ALA A 140 17.79 5.38 9.67
N GLY A 141 18.78 5.05 8.82
CA GLY A 141 19.00 3.72 8.26
C GLY A 141 19.98 2.84 9.06
N PRO A 142 20.20 1.59 8.63
CA PRO A 142 19.52 0.91 7.51
C PRO A 142 18.11 0.41 7.89
N ALA A 143 17.29 0.07 6.89
CA ALA A 143 16.00 -0.59 7.06
C ALA A 143 16.13 -2.08 7.45
N THR A 144 17.00 -2.41 8.41
CA THR A 144 17.26 -3.78 8.87
C THR A 144 17.63 -3.76 10.35
N PRO A 145 16.77 -4.26 11.27
CA PRO A 145 15.39 -4.72 11.00
C PRO A 145 14.44 -3.57 10.63
N PHE A 146 14.70 -2.37 11.14
CA PHE A 146 13.84 -1.19 10.98
C PHE A 146 14.73 0.06 10.80
N GLY A 147 14.29 1.03 10.00
CA GLY A 147 15.01 2.25 9.64
C GLY A 147 14.78 2.69 8.19
N TYR A 148 15.59 3.63 7.71
CA TYR A 148 15.57 4.13 6.33
C TYR A 148 16.22 3.17 5.32
N GLY A 149 15.55 2.98 4.19
CA GLY A 149 16.02 2.22 3.02
C GLY A 149 15.79 3.01 1.73
N CYS A 150 16.55 2.68 0.68
CA CYS A 150 16.47 3.33 -0.61
C CYS A 150 16.85 2.34 -1.72
N LYS A 151 16.02 2.29 -2.77
CA LYS A 151 16.03 1.40 -3.94
C LYS A 151 15.91 -0.10 -3.65
N ASN A 152 16.77 -0.63 -2.78
CA ASN A 152 16.78 -2.05 -2.42
C ASN A 152 15.53 -2.41 -1.61
N ILE A 153 14.91 -3.55 -1.89
CA ILE A 153 13.73 -4.07 -1.20
C ILE A 153 14.08 -5.46 -0.65
N GLY A 154 13.89 -5.68 0.66
CA GLY A 154 14.20 -6.96 1.31
C GLY A 154 15.69 -7.35 1.23
N PHE A 155 15.96 -8.64 1.39
CA PHE A 155 17.34 -9.18 1.40
C PHE A 155 17.82 -9.79 0.07
N ASN A 156 16.92 -10.06 -0.88
CA ASN A 156 17.23 -10.85 -2.08
C ASN A 156 17.82 -10.04 -3.25
N GLY A 157 17.96 -8.72 -3.09
CA GLY A 157 18.48 -7.83 -4.13
C GLY A 157 17.41 -7.28 -5.08
N ASP A 158 16.14 -7.34 -4.70
CA ASP A 158 15.05 -6.68 -5.41
C ASP A 158 15.23 -5.16 -5.40
N ILE A 159 14.95 -4.49 -6.52
CA ILE A 159 15.18 -3.05 -6.70
C ILE A 159 13.93 -2.39 -7.29
N GLY A 160 13.51 -1.28 -6.70
CA GLY A 160 12.50 -0.36 -7.25
C GLY A 160 12.94 1.11 -7.17
N GLU A 161 12.22 2.02 -7.82
CA GLU A 161 12.45 3.47 -7.71
C GLU A 161 11.81 4.07 -6.44
N VAL A 162 12.23 3.58 -5.28
CA VAL A 162 11.63 3.85 -3.97
C VAL A 162 12.64 4.36 -2.95
N GLU A 163 12.20 5.21 -2.03
CA GLU A 163 12.85 5.37 -0.72
C GLU A 163 11.83 5.18 0.41
N TYR A 164 12.26 4.77 1.60
CA TYR A 164 11.34 4.36 2.66
C TYR A 164 11.89 4.39 4.09
N LEU A 165 11.00 4.47 5.08
CA LEU A 165 11.22 4.16 6.49
C LEU A 165 10.40 2.92 6.85
N LEU A 166 11.04 1.83 7.24
CA LEU A 166 10.37 0.64 7.80
C LEU A 166 10.45 0.71 9.34
N LEU A 167 9.30 0.72 10.02
CA LEU A 167 9.18 0.77 11.48
C LEU A 167 8.34 -0.40 12.01
N ASP A 168 8.65 -0.84 13.23
CA ASP A 168 7.71 -1.60 14.05
C ASP A 168 6.58 -0.69 14.57
N THR A 169 5.55 -1.30 15.17
CA THR A 169 4.40 -0.57 15.75
C THR A 169 4.46 -0.42 17.28
N ASN A 170 5.62 -0.67 17.91
CA ASN A 170 5.77 -0.55 19.36
C ASN A 170 6.08 0.93 19.73
N PRO A 171 5.25 1.58 20.59
CA PRO A 171 5.43 2.99 20.93
C PRO A 171 6.82 3.37 21.47
N LEU A 172 7.51 2.47 22.17
CA LEU A 172 8.84 2.73 22.73
C LEU A 172 9.91 2.75 21.64
N SER A 173 9.87 1.80 20.71
CA SER A 173 10.82 1.73 19.58
C SER A 173 10.58 2.89 18.60
N ILE A 174 9.31 3.22 18.29
CA ILE A 174 8.96 4.43 17.53
C ILE A 174 9.56 5.68 18.19
N SER A 175 9.37 5.85 19.51
CA SER A 175 9.91 6.99 20.26
C SER A 175 11.44 7.04 20.22
N GLN A 176 12.12 5.88 20.36
CA GLN A 176 13.58 5.80 20.26
C GLN A 176 14.08 6.17 18.85
N ARG A 177 13.45 5.64 17.81
CA ARG A 177 13.81 5.87 16.39
C ARG A 177 13.53 7.27 15.90
N SER A 178 12.54 7.94 16.49
CA SER A 178 12.21 9.33 16.17
C SER A 178 13.40 10.29 16.35
N ASN A 179 14.37 9.95 17.22
CA ASN A 179 15.60 10.72 17.46
C ASN A 179 16.61 10.69 16.29
N THR A 180 16.52 9.72 15.37
CA THR A 180 17.33 9.70 14.13
C THR A 180 16.53 10.09 12.89
N ILE A 181 15.20 10.03 12.96
CA ILE A 181 14.28 10.35 11.86
C ILE A 181 13.95 11.85 11.83
N SER A 182 13.41 12.41 12.91
CA SER A 182 12.90 13.80 12.92
C SER A 182 13.82 14.75 13.67
N ASN A 183 13.67 16.04 13.37
CA ASN A 183 14.30 17.13 14.12
C ASN A 183 13.44 17.53 15.32
N ASP A 184 12.15 17.14 15.34
CA ASP A 184 11.30 17.06 16.53
C ASP A 184 10.86 15.60 16.73
N PRO A 185 11.60 14.83 17.55
CA PRO A 185 11.26 13.43 17.83
C PRO A 185 9.90 13.25 18.51
N ASN A 186 9.41 14.24 19.25
CA ASN A 186 8.14 14.16 19.98
C ASN A 186 6.95 14.35 19.04
N LYS A 187 7.05 15.30 18.10
CA LYS A 187 6.03 15.49 17.05
C LYS A 187 5.91 14.26 16.16
N PHE A 188 7.03 13.76 15.65
CA PHE A 188 7.05 12.58 14.76
C PHE A 188 6.52 11.33 15.46
N SER A 189 7.00 11.01 16.66
CA SER A 189 6.50 9.85 17.42
C SER A 189 5.01 9.96 17.74
N SER A 190 4.52 11.13 18.13
CA SER A 190 3.09 11.35 18.42
C SER A 190 2.21 11.13 17.18
N ALA A 191 2.62 11.67 16.02
CA ALA A 191 1.89 11.48 14.77
C ALA A 191 1.86 10.00 14.36
N VAL A 192 3.02 9.32 14.35
CA VAL A 192 3.13 7.90 14.00
C VAL A 192 2.33 7.01 14.95
N ILE A 193 2.44 7.21 16.27
CA ILE A 193 1.73 6.39 17.27
C ILE A 193 0.22 6.61 17.18
N GLY A 194 -0.25 7.86 17.11
CA GLY A 194 -1.67 8.17 17.00
C GLY A 194 -2.29 7.61 15.72
N TYR A 195 -1.56 7.69 14.60
CA TYR A 195 -1.98 7.10 13.33
C TYR A 195 -2.07 5.56 13.41
N ILE A 196 -1.01 4.90 13.89
CA ILE A 196 -0.97 3.43 14.05
C ILE A 196 -2.09 2.95 14.97
N GLN A 197 -2.39 3.68 16.05
CA GLN A 197 -3.48 3.33 16.97
C GLN A 197 -4.85 3.45 16.29
N ALA A 198 -5.14 4.57 15.61
CA ALA A 198 -6.42 4.79 14.94
C ALA A 198 -6.69 3.73 13.85
N VAL A 199 -5.66 3.38 13.06
CA VAL A 199 -5.83 2.41 11.96
C VAL A 199 -5.67 0.96 12.44
N ARG A 200 -5.09 0.69 13.62
CA ARG A 200 -5.23 -0.62 14.30
C ARG A 200 -6.67 -0.85 14.77
N VAL A 201 -7.38 0.19 15.23
CA VAL A 201 -8.82 0.07 15.54
C VAL A 201 -9.62 -0.24 14.28
N LEU A 202 -9.37 0.47 13.17
CA LEU A 202 -9.98 0.18 11.86
C LEU A 202 -9.68 -1.26 11.39
N ALA A 203 -8.46 -1.75 11.61
CA ALA A 203 -8.09 -3.13 11.29
C ALA A 203 -8.83 -4.17 12.14
N CYS A 204 -9.09 -3.87 13.41
CA CYS A 204 -9.91 -4.73 14.25
C CYS A 204 -11.36 -4.77 13.74
N GLU A 205 -11.93 -3.61 13.41
CA GLU A 205 -13.30 -3.48 12.91
C GLU A 205 -13.52 -4.28 11.62
N ILE A 206 -12.63 -4.14 10.62
CA ILE A 206 -12.69 -4.90 9.36
C ILE A 206 -12.63 -6.43 9.62
N LEU A 207 -11.78 -6.87 10.55
CA LEU A 207 -11.62 -8.30 10.87
C LEU A 207 -12.82 -8.85 11.66
N ASP A 208 -13.42 -8.05 12.54
CA ASP A 208 -14.60 -8.43 13.31
C ASP A 208 -15.84 -8.49 12.38
N LEU A 209 -16.00 -7.52 11.47
CA LEU A 209 -17.00 -7.56 10.39
C LEU A 209 -16.82 -8.77 9.46
N MET A 210 -15.59 -9.10 9.08
CA MET A 210 -15.30 -10.27 8.24
C MET A 210 -15.70 -11.58 8.92
N ALA A 211 -15.44 -11.71 10.23
CA ALA A 211 -15.85 -12.88 11.00
C ALA A 211 -17.38 -12.97 11.16
N GLU A 212 -18.09 -11.84 11.28
CA GLU A 212 -19.56 -11.77 11.28
C GLU A 212 -20.16 -12.19 9.93
N GLY A 213 -19.61 -11.71 8.80
CA GLY A 213 -20.06 -12.10 7.46
C GLY A 213 -19.82 -13.58 7.14
N LEU A 214 -18.78 -14.18 7.75
CA LEU A 214 -18.50 -15.63 7.74
C LEU A 214 -19.29 -16.43 8.79
N TRP A 215 -20.21 -15.80 9.52
CA TRP A 215 -21.07 -16.43 10.55
C TRP A 215 -20.29 -17.12 11.69
N VAL A 216 -19.09 -16.62 12.00
CA VAL A 216 -18.26 -17.13 13.09
C VAL A 216 -18.84 -16.69 14.44
N GLN A 217 -18.98 -17.63 15.39
CA GLN A 217 -19.66 -17.37 16.68
C GLN A 217 -18.95 -16.35 17.58
N ASP A 218 -17.63 -16.23 17.45
CA ASP A 218 -16.82 -15.18 18.06
C ASP A 218 -16.24 -14.32 16.94
N SER A 219 -16.82 -13.13 16.73
CA SER A 219 -16.33 -12.19 15.72
C SER A 219 -14.92 -11.70 16.02
N SER A 220 -14.53 -11.66 17.30
CA SER A 220 -13.23 -11.15 17.74
C SER A 220 -12.05 -12.08 17.46
N VAL A 221 -12.30 -13.28 16.92
CA VAL A 221 -11.27 -14.30 16.68
C VAL A 221 -10.14 -13.82 15.77
N PHE A 222 -10.43 -12.98 14.77
CA PHE A 222 -9.43 -12.48 13.83
C PHE A 222 -8.70 -11.25 14.35
N SER A 223 -9.42 -10.25 14.86
CA SER A 223 -8.80 -9.03 15.40
C SER A 223 -7.95 -9.28 16.65
N THR A 224 -8.27 -10.30 17.45
CA THR A 224 -7.47 -10.69 18.62
C THR A 224 -6.02 -11.03 18.25
N MET A 225 -5.74 -11.47 17.02
CA MET A 225 -4.37 -11.69 16.53
C MET A 225 -3.56 -10.40 16.33
N ILE A 226 -4.19 -9.22 16.26
CA ILE A 226 -3.53 -7.91 16.05
C ILE A 226 -3.79 -6.88 17.16
N LYS A 227 -4.63 -7.22 18.15
CA LYS A 227 -4.98 -6.35 19.30
C LYS A 227 -3.83 -6.16 20.29
N ASP A 228 -2.87 -7.08 20.36
CA ASP A 228 -1.67 -6.96 21.21
C ASP A 228 -0.67 -5.92 20.65
N VAL A 229 -0.01 -5.17 21.55
CA VAL A 229 1.08 -4.24 21.23
C VAL A 229 2.35 -5.00 20.82
N GLU A 230 2.52 -6.22 21.33
CA GLU A 230 3.63 -7.13 20.97
C GLU A 230 3.27 -8.04 19.77
N SER A 231 2.21 -7.71 19.01
CA SER A 231 1.93 -8.36 17.72
C SER A 231 2.98 -7.95 16.66
N ASP A 232 3.27 -8.84 15.71
CA ASP A 232 4.23 -8.62 14.61
C ASP A 232 3.64 -7.70 13.52
N SER A 233 3.24 -6.51 13.96
CA SER A 233 2.53 -5.48 13.20
C SER A 233 3.51 -4.39 12.76
N LEU A 234 3.52 -4.07 11.46
CA LEU A 234 4.51 -3.18 10.84
C LEU A 234 3.92 -1.95 10.14
N PHE A 235 4.71 -0.88 10.20
CA PHE A 235 4.40 0.44 9.68
C PHE A 235 5.58 0.92 8.82
N ARG A 236 5.44 0.85 7.49
CA ARG A 236 6.51 1.16 6.55
C ARG A 236 6.14 2.28 5.61
N LEU A 237 6.69 3.48 5.81
CA LEU A 237 6.51 4.65 4.94
C LEU A 237 7.38 4.51 3.71
N ASN A 238 6.85 4.59 2.49
CA ASN A 238 7.66 4.74 1.27
C ASN A 238 7.35 6.08 0.56
N HIS A 239 8.18 6.43 -0.42
CA HIS A 239 8.09 7.63 -1.24
C HIS A 239 8.66 7.31 -2.63
N TYR A 240 7.89 7.63 -3.68
CA TYR A 240 8.30 7.48 -5.07
C TYR A 240 8.69 8.86 -5.61
N PRO A 241 9.99 9.19 -5.67
CA PRO A 241 10.40 10.44 -6.27
C PRO A 241 9.94 10.48 -7.75
N PRO A 242 9.48 11.63 -8.26
CA PRO A 242 9.03 11.74 -9.64
C PRO A 242 10.14 11.31 -10.61
N ILE A 243 9.77 10.57 -11.66
CA ILE A 243 10.70 10.17 -12.71
C ILE A 243 11.08 11.44 -13.50
N LEU A 244 12.17 12.08 -13.07
CA LEU A 244 12.77 13.21 -13.78
C LEU A 244 13.19 12.75 -15.17
N CYS A 245 12.38 13.09 -16.18
CA CYS A 245 12.63 12.84 -17.59
C CYS A 245 13.76 13.74 -18.13
N LYS A 246 14.97 13.54 -17.62
CA LYS A 246 16.18 14.01 -18.28
C LYS A 246 16.37 13.22 -19.58
N ASP A 247 16.98 13.87 -20.57
CA ASP A 247 17.31 13.33 -21.88
C ASP A 247 16.09 13.06 -22.80
N ARG A 248 15.26 14.09 -23.01
CA ARG A 248 14.36 14.21 -24.18
C ARG A 248 14.76 15.30 -25.19
N GLU A 249 16.02 15.73 -25.17
CA GLU A 249 16.62 16.54 -26.23
C GLU A 249 17.84 15.83 -26.83
N THR A 250 18.09 16.03 -28.13
CA THR A 250 19.26 15.55 -28.91
C THR A 250 19.36 14.06 -29.31
N SER A 251 18.27 13.42 -29.79
CA SER A 251 18.36 12.41 -30.90
C SER A 251 16.99 12.00 -31.48
N PRO A 252 16.61 12.46 -32.69
CA PRO A 252 15.35 12.07 -33.35
C PRO A 252 15.51 10.83 -34.26
N SER A 253 15.89 9.67 -33.71
CA SER A 253 16.17 8.47 -34.54
C SER A 253 15.89 7.10 -33.89
N SER A 254 14.81 6.96 -33.13
CA SER A 254 14.28 5.64 -32.73
C SER A 254 12.76 5.68 -32.42
N PHE A 255 11.94 5.40 -33.44
CA PHE A 255 10.59 4.87 -33.18
C PHE A 255 10.73 3.52 -32.47
N HIS A 256 9.76 3.20 -31.60
CA HIS A 256 9.79 2.03 -30.68
C HIS A 256 10.77 2.13 -29.49
N SER A 257 10.76 3.26 -28.77
CA SER A 257 10.96 3.21 -27.31
C SER A 257 9.59 3.22 -26.63
N HIS A 258 9.23 2.16 -25.91
CA HIS A 258 8.12 2.23 -24.96
C HIS A 258 8.53 3.19 -23.84
N SER A 259 7.61 4.04 -23.36
CA SER A 259 7.82 4.74 -22.09
C SER A 259 7.82 3.71 -20.97
N SER A 260 9.00 3.19 -20.63
CA SER A 260 9.18 2.21 -19.57
C SER A 260 8.94 2.89 -18.22
N SER A 261 7.67 2.90 -17.79
CA SER A 261 7.30 3.17 -16.40
C SER A 261 8.19 2.32 -15.51
N LYS A 262 9.02 2.96 -14.70
CA LYS A 262 9.92 2.24 -13.81
C LYS A 262 9.11 1.73 -12.63
N VAL A 263 9.22 0.44 -12.36
CA VAL A 263 8.67 -0.20 -11.17
C VAL A 263 9.17 0.54 -9.93
N GLY A 264 8.25 1.09 -9.15
CA GLY A 264 8.50 1.63 -7.82
C GLY A 264 8.63 0.50 -6.79
N PHE A 265 7.76 -0.50 -6.85
CA PHE A 265 7.73 -1.67 -5.97
C PHE A 265 7.16 -2.88 -6.73
N GLY A 266 8.00 -3.89 -6.98
CA GLY A 266 7.64 -5.04 -7.84
C GLY A 266 6.50 -5.92 -7.31
N GLU A 267 5.92 -6.74 -8.20
CA GLU A 267 4.82 -7.67 -7.91
C GLU A 267 5.07 -8.57 -6.70
N HIS A 268 4.04 -8.71 -5.85
CA HIS A 268 4.01 -9.66 -4.73
C HIS A 268 2.61 -9.78 -4.10
N SER A 269 2.43 -10.79 -3.24
CA SER A 269 1.39 -10.83 -2.19
C SER A 269 1.93 -10.35 -0.83
N ASP A 270 1.03 -10.00 0.10
CA ASP A 270 1.35 -9.67 1.48
C ASP A 270 1.31 -10.93 2.37
N PRO A 271 2.36 -11.28 3.13
CA PRO A 271 2.40 -12.52 3.94
C PRO A 271 1.66 -12.42 5.28
N GLN A 272 1.04 -11.26 5.55
CA GLN A 272 0.47 -10.89 6.85
C GLN A 272 -1.02 -11.27 6.92
N ILE A 273 -1.74 -10.78 7.94
CA ILE A 273 -3.20 -10.97 8.05
C ILE A 273 -3.92 -9.97 7.12
N LEU A 274 -3.71 -8.66 7.33
CA LEU A 274 -4.42 -7.62 6.62
C LEU A 274 -3.51 -6.42 6.32
N THR A 275 -3.58 -5.89 5.10
CA THR A 275 -2.99 -4.61 4.71
C THR A 275 -4.10 -3.57 4.58
N ILE A 276 -3.91 -2.37 5.15
CA ILE A 276 -4.85 -1.23 5.05
C ILE A 276 -4.06 0.00 4.60
N LEU A 277 -4.47 0.60 3.48
CA LEU A 277 -3.67 1.39 2.54
C LEU A 277 -4.40 2.67 2.12
N ARG A 278 -3.87 3.89 2.29
CA ARG A 278 -4.50 5.14 1.77
C ARG A 278 -3.64 5.87 0.73
N SER A 279 -4.00 5.85 -0.56
CA SER A 279 -3.28 6.74 -1.50
C SER A 279 -3.66 8.19 -1.24
N ASN A 280 -2.81 9.15 -1.57
CA ASN A 280 -3.29 10.49 -1.87
C ASN A 280 -3.78 10.55 -3.33
N ASP A 281 -3.77 11.72 -3.96
CA ASP A 281 -4.47 12.04 -5.20
C ASP A 281 -3.78 11.59 -6.50
N VAL A 282 -2.69 10.80 -6.45
CA VAL A 282 -2.05 10.27 -7.68
C VAL A 282 -1.83 8.76 -7.65
N GLY A 283 -2.20 8.13 -8.77
CA GLY A 283 -2.20 6.69 -8.95
C GLY A 283 -0.83 6.07 -9.21
N GLY A 284 -0.80 4.75 -9.31
CA GLY A 284 0.41 3.94 -9.47
C GLY A 284 0.18 2.52 -8.99
N LEU A 285 -0.65 2.36 -7.94
CA LEU A 285 -1.13 1.06 -7.45
C LEU A 285 -1.83 0.27 -8.55
N GLN A 286 -1.31 -0.92 -8.84
CA GLN A 286 -1.94 -1.91 -9.71
C GLN A 286 -2.13 -3.23 -8.96
N ILE A 287 -3.24 -3.93 -9.23
CA ILE A 287 -3.56 -5.25 -8.68
C ILE A 287 -3.81 -6.26 -9.79
N SER A 288 -3.47 -7.53 -9.56
CA SER A 288 -3.54 -8.62 -10.54
C SER A 288 -4.74 -9.52 -10.26
N LEU A 289 -5.79 -9.42 -11.08
CA LEU A 289 -7.07 -10.13 -10.87
C LEU A 289 -7.08 -11.56 -11.43
N GLY A 290 -5.91 -12.19 -11.54
CA GLY A 290 -5.72 -13.48 -12.23
C GLY A 290 -5.31 -13.32 -13.69
N ASP A 291 -4.90 -14.44 -14.30
CA ASP A 291 -4.52 -14.58 -15.72
C ASP A 291 -3.53 -13.53 -16.30
N GLY A 292 -2.79 -12.83 -15.43
CA GLY A 292 -1.86 -11.76 -15.79
C GLY A 292 -2.53 -10.41 -16.07
N VAL A 293 -3.80 -10.24 -15.72
CA VAL A 293 -4.58 -9.02 -15.94
C VAL A 293 -4.35 -8.02 -14.80
N TRP A 294 -3.63 -6.95 -15.10
CA TRP A 294 -3.33 -5.87 -14.17
C TRP A 294 -4.34 -4.72 -14.28
N VAL A 295 -5.04 -4.43 -13.19
CA VAL A 295 -5.98 -3.30 -13.06
C VAL A 295 -5.32 -2.18 -12.26
N ALA A 296 -5.32 -0.97 -12.80
CA ALA A 296 -4.88 0.22 -12.08
C ALA A 296 -5.97 0.66 -11.08
N VAL A 297 -5.60 0.85 -9.81
CA VAL A 297 -6.50 1.37 -8.78
C VAL A 297 -6.57 2.90 -8.93
N PRO A 298 -7.75 3.51 -9.15
CA PRO A 298 -7.87 4.96 -9.20
C PRO A 298 -7.49 5.58 -7.84
N PRO A 299 -6.64 6.62 -7.80
CA PRO A 299 -6.24 7.25 -6.55
C PRO A 299 -7.43 7.88 -5.84
N ASP A 300 -7.40 7.85 -4.51
CA ASP A 300 -8.48 8.39 -3.67
C ASP A 300 -7.96 8.79 -2.29
N PRO A 301 -7.75 10.11 -2.03
CA PRO A 301 -7.24 10.60 -0.75
C PRO A 301 -8.20 10.40 0.43
N THR A 302 -9.45 9.97 0.18
CA THR A 302 -10.53 9.80 1.17
C THR A 302 -10.85 8.33 1.48
N ALA A 303 -10.12 7.38 0.86
CA ALA A 303 -10.38 5.96 1.02
C ALA A 303 -9.15 5.18 1.53
N PHE A 304 -9.40 4.14 2.31
CA PHE A 304 -8.44 3.05 2.49
C PHE A 304 -8.69 1.94 1.47
N CYS A 305 -7.75 1.62 0.59
CA CYS A 305 -7.69 0.28 0.02
C CYS A 305 -7.31 -0.74 1.10
N VAL A 306 -7.74 -1.98 0.96
CA VAL A 306 -7.53 -3.06 1.93
C VAL A 306 -7.18 -4.33 1.15
N ASN A 307 -6.09 -5.02 1.53
CA ASN A 307 -5.65 -6.27 0.89
C ASN A 307 -5.69 -7.42 1.91
N VAL A 308 -6.19 -8.59 1.48
CA VAL A 308 -6.12 -9.85 2.24
C VAL A 308 -4.73 -10.47 2.07
N GLY A 309 -4.03 -10.72 3.18
CA GLY A 309 -2.70 -11.35 3.17
C GLY A 309 -2.73 -12.88 3.31
N ASP A 310 -1.63 -13.54 2.93
CA ASP A 310 -1.48 -15.00 2.82
C ASP A 310 -1.84 -15.78 4.10
N VAL A 311 -1.71 -15.17 5.30
CA VAL A 311 -2.06 -15.83 6.57
C VAL A 311 -3.56 -15.78 6.82
N LEU A 312 -4.19 -14.62 6.61
CA LEU A 312 -5.65 -14.52 6.68
C LEU A 312 -6.30 -15.36 5.60
N GLN A 313 -5.80 -15.31 4.36
CA GLN A 313 -6.25 -16.13 3.25
C GLN A 313 -6.30 -17.63 3.60
N LYS A 314 -5.25 -18.17 4.23
CA LYS A 314 -5.23 -19.58 4.69
C LYS A 314 -6.26 -19.86 5.79
N GLN A 315 -6.38 -18.97 6.77
CA GLN A 315 -7.33 -19.13 7.87
C GLN A 315 -8.78 -19.03 7.39
N PHE A 316 -9.07 -18.05 6.53
CA PHE A 316 -10.35 -17.82 5.86
C PHE A 316 -10.77 -19.05 5.06
N TRP A 317 -9.88 -19.62 4.23
CA TRP A 317 -10.18 -20.84 3.46
C TRP A 317 -10.40 -22.08 4.31
N VAL A 318 -9.73 -22.24 5.47
CA VAL A 318 -10.01 -23.36 6.39
C VAL A 318 -11.44 -23.27 6.93
N THR A 319 -11.92 -22.07 7.26
CA THR A 319 -13.33 -21.83 7.62
C THR A 319 -14.22 -22.09 6.41
N PHE A 320 -14.01 -21.38 5.31
CA PHE A 320 -14.92 -21.31 4.15
C PHE A 320 -15.03 -22.62 3.35
N GLN A 321 -13.97 -23.43 3.26
CA GLN A 321 -14.04 -24.73 2.58
C GLN A 321 -14.99 -25.71 3.30
N SER A 322 -15.23 -25.55 4.59
CA SER A 322 -16.25 -26.35 5.30
C SER A 322 -17.71 -25.98 4.93
N TRP A 323 -17.90 -24.90 4.16
CA TRP A 323 -19.18 -24.39 3.66
C TRP A 323 -19.33 -24.56 2.13
N GLY A 324 -18.30 -25.08 1.44
CA GLY A 324 -18.37 -25.50 0.04
C GLY A 324 -17.92 -24.47 -1.02
N GLY A 325 -17.29 -23.37 -0.62
CA GLY A 325 -16.85 -22.32 -1.54
C GLY A 325 -15.64 -22.65 -2.42
N HIS A 326 -15.43 -21.83 -3.46
CA HIS A 326 -14.27 -21.89 -4.36
C HIS A 326 -13.06 -21.12 -3.79
N LYS A 327 -11.89 -21.23 -4.43
CA LYS A 327 -10.60 -20.78 -3.88
C LYS A 327 -9.97 -19.66 -4.70
N GLN A 328 -9.84 -18.47 -4.11
CA GLN A 328 -9.04 -17.36 -4.63
C GLN A 328 -7.60 -17.41 -4.09
N ASN A 329 -6.64 -16.91 -4.86
CA ASN A 329 -5.27 -16.65 -4.37
C ASN A 329 -5.23 -15.33 -3.60
N SER A 330 -4.18 -15.09 -2.80
CA SER A 330 -3.93 -13.75 -2.22
C SER A 330 -3.63 -12.76 -3.34
N ILE A 331 -4.05 -11.51 -3.17
CA ILE A 331 -3.97 -10.51 -4.24
C ILE A 331 -2.51 -10.09 -4.49
N ASN A 332 -2.02 -10.33 -5.71
CA ASN A 332 -0.75 -9.80 -6.16
C ASN A 332 -0.92 -8.32 -6.52
N TRP A 333 -0.03 -7.46 -6.03
CA TRP A 333 -0.06 -6.03 -6.32
C TRP A 333 1.35 -5.46 -6.59
N HIS A 334 1.45 -4.36 -7.32
CA HIS A 334 2.70 -3.66 -7.64
C HIS A 334 2.50 -2.14 -7.79
N VAL A 335 3.62 -1.39 -7.92
CA VAL A 335 3.72 0.00 -8.44
C VAL A 335 4.95 0.17 -9.30
#